data_AF-A0A0D0DZ63-F1
#
_entry.id   AF-A0A0D0DZ63-F1
#
_cell.length_a   1.000
_cell.length_b   1.000
_cell.length_c   1.000
_cell.angle_alpha   90.00
_cell.angle_beta   90.00
_cell.angle_gamma   90.00
#
_symmetry.space_group_name_H-M   'P 1'
#
loop_
_entity.id
_entity.type
_entity.pdbx_description
1 polymer ?
#
loop_
_entity_poly.entity_id
_entity_poly.type
_entity_poly.pdbx_seq_one_letter_code
_entity_poly.pdbx_strand_id
1 'polypeptide(L)' 'NHLLTEQLRQAEECIPCLNVEQHNAYNAIYDSVQHQAGITFFVHGPGSTGKTFFYTTLCCALCG' A
#
# COMPACT_ATOMS: atom_id res chain seq x y z
N ASN A 1 -12.67 12.62 10.93
CA ASN A 1 -11.44 13.14 11.57
C ASN A 1 -10.54 13.62 10.44
N HIS A 2 -10.11 14.89 10.40
CA HIS A 2 -9.47 15.49 9.23
C HIS A 2 -8.20 14.73 8.75
N LEU A 3 -7.44 14.15 9.68
CA LEU A 3 -6.24 13.38 9.40
C LEU A 3 -6.52 12.11 8.57
N LEU A 4 -7.62 11.44 8.86
CA LEU A 4 -8.03 10.19 8.20
C LEU A 4 -8.33 10.45 6.71
N THR A 5 -9.08 11.51 6.44
CA THR A 5 -9.42 11.95 5.08
C THR A 5 -8.17 12.30 4.27
N GLU A 6 -7.16 12.93 4.89
CA GLU A 6 -5.91 13.24 4.20
C GLU A 6 -5.10 11.98 3.88
N GLN A 7 -5.11 10.98 4.76
CA GLN A 7 -4.44 9.70 4.51
C GLN A 7 -5.07 8.96 3.32
N LEU A 8 -6.40 8.90 3.23
CA LEU A 8 -7.09 8.32 2.07
C LEU A 8 -6.78 9.07 0.78
N ARG A 9 -6.85 10.41 0.82
CA ARG A 9 -6.54 11.26 -0.34
C ARG A 9 -5.12 11.03 -0.84
N GLN A 10 -4.16 10.95 0.08
CA GLN A 10 -2.76 10.67 -0.27
C GLN A 10 -2.61 9.27 -0.88
N ALA A 11 -3.34 8.27 -0.38
CA ALA A 11 -3.35 6.94 -0.98
C ALA A 11 -3.92 6.96 -2.41
N GLU A 12 -5.06 7.61 -2.63
CA GLU A 12 -5.70 7.75 -3.94
C GLU A 12 -4.77 8.38 -4.99
N GLU A 13 -3.95 9.36 -4.59
CA GLU A 13 -2.96 10.00 -5.46
C GLU A 13 -1.72 9.12 -5.71
N CYS A 14 -1.32 8.30 -4.75
CA CYS A 14 -0.08 7.52 -4.82
C CYS A 14 -0.26 6.13 -5.46
N ILE A 15 -1.44 5.50 -5.35
CA ILE A 15 -1.72 4.18 -5.93
C ILE A 15 -1.46 4.15 -7.45
N PRO A 16 -1.90 5.15 -8.25
CA PRO A 16 -1.63 5.17 -9.70
C PRO A 16 -0.14 5.27 -10.06
N CYS A 17 0.70 5.72 -9.13
CA CYS A 17 2.14 5.87 -9.33
C CYS A 17 2.92 4.58 -9.04
N LEU A 18 2.25 3.52 -8.56
CA LEU A 18 2.89 2.22 -8.35
C LEU A 18 3.22 1.57 -9.70
N ASN A 19 4.41 0.98 -9.79
CA ASN A 19 4.73 0.13 -10.94
C ASN A 19 3.92 -1.18 -10.88
N VAL A 20 3.92 -1.96 -11.96
CA VAL A 20 3.12 -3.19 -12.08
C VAL A 20 3.37 -4.18 -10.94
N GLU A 21 4.63 -4.38 -10.53
CA GLU A 21 4.98 -5.32 -9.47
C GLU A 21 4.48 -4.85 -8.09
N GLN A 22 4.68 -3.56 -7.80
CA GLN A 22 4.17 -2.92 -6.59
C GLN A 22 2.64 -2.95 -6.57
N HIS A 23 1.98 -2.72 -7.70
CA HIS A 23 0.52 -2.73 -7.78
C HIS A 23 -0.05 -4.14 -7.52
N ASN A 24 0.61 -5.18 -8.02
CA ASN A 24 0.25 -6.56 -7.74
C ASN A 24 0.43 -6.91 -6.25
N ALA A 25 1.55 -6.49 -5.65
CA ALA A 25 1.79 -6.68 -4.22
C ALA A 25 0.78 -5.90 -3.36
N TYR A 26 0.44 -4.68 -3.75
CA TYR A 26 -0.57 -3.86 -3.09
C TYR A 26 -1.91 -4.58 -3.06
N ASN A 27 -2.42 -5.02 -4.22
CA ASN A 27 -3.72 -5.71 -4.31
C ASN A 27 -3.75 -6.98 -3.44
N ALA A 28 -2.70 -7.81 -3.50
CA ALA A 28 -2.64 -9.04 -2.72
C ALA A 28 -2.65 -8.79 -1.21
N ILE A 29 -1.91 -7.79 -0.73
CA ILE A 29 -1.87 -7.44 0.69
C ILE A 29 -3.19 -6.80 1.10
N TYR A 30 -3.71 -5.85 0.32
CA TYR A 30 -4.96 -5.16 0.59
C TYR A 30 -6.12 -6.16 0.72
N ASP A 31 -6.27 -7.06 -0.26
CA ASP A 31 -7.29 -8.11 -0.23
C ASP A 31 -7.14 -9.03 0.98
N SER A 32 -5.91 -9.43 1.33
CA SER A 32 -5.67 -10.23 2.54
C SER A 32 -6.14 -9.52 3.81
N VAL A 33 -5.98 -8.20 3.89
CA VAL A 33 -6.43 -7.41 5.04
C VAL A 33 -7.95 -7.28 5.05
N GLN A 34 -8.57 -6.96 3.91
CA GLN A 34 -10.03 -6.83 3.78
C GLN A 34 -10.75 -8.14 4.13
N HIS A 35 -10.19 -9.28 3.75
CA HIS A 35 -10.75 -10.61 4.04
C HIS A 35 -10.25 -11.21 5.35
N GLN A 36 -9.47 -10.47 6.15
CA GLN A 36 -8.91 -10.94 7.43
C GLN A 36 -8.17 -12.29 7.32
N ALA A 37 -7.49 -12.52 6.19
CA ALA A 37 -6.91 -13.81 5.85
C ALA A 37 -5.66 -14.18 6.68
N GLY A 38 -5.08 -13.22 7.40
CA GLY A 38 -3.93 -13.46 8.29
C GLY A 38 -2.63 -13.87 7.57
N ILE A 39 -2.49 -13.52 6.29
CA ILE A 39 -1.33 -13.92 5.47
C ILE A 39 -0.13 -13.01 5.77
N THR A 40 1.06 -13.61 5.86
CA THR A 40 2.33 -12.87 5.98
C THR A 40 2.97 -12.69 4.60
N PHE A 41 3.34 -11.47 4.24
CA PHE A 41 3.98 -11.13 2.97
C PHE A 41 5.40 -10.61 3.18
N PHE A 42 6.31 -10.99 2.27
CA PHE A 42 7.68 -10.45 2.21
C PHE A 42 7.86 -9.65 0.93
N VAL A 43 7.99 -8.34 1.05
CA VAL A 43 8.22 -7.45 -0.10
C VAL A 43 9.72 -7.34 -0.34
N HIS A 44 10.21 -8.05 -1.36
CA HIS A 44 11.61 -8.01 -1.77
C HIS A 44 11.81 -7.03 -2.92
N GLY A 45 12.88 -6.23 -2.82
CA GLY A 45 13.31 -5.38 -3.91
C GLY A 45 14.73 -4.85 -3.67
N PRO A 46 15.56 -4.70 -4.71
CA PRO A 46 16.88 -4.06 -4.59
C PRO A 46 16.82 -2.69 -3.92
N GLY A 47 17.93 -2.17 -3.39
CA GLY A 47 18.00 -0.77 -2.94
C GLY A 47 17.48 0.17 -4.05
N SER A 48 16.87 1.31 -3.68
CA SER A 48 16.27 2.31 -4.60
C SER A 48 14.93 1.99 -5.31
N THR A 49 14.33 0.82 -5.12
CA THR A 49 13.02 0.44 -5.73
C THR A 49 11.77 1.07 -5.07
N GLY A 50 11.92 2.17 -4.34
CA GLY A 50 10.76 2.88 -3.78
C GLY A 50 9.97 2.08 -2.71
N LYS A 51 10.58 1.11 -2.02
CA LYS A 51 9.91 0.34 -0.94
C LYS A 51 9.26 1.23 0.12
N THR A 52 9.94 2.31 0.52
CA THR A 52 9.37 3.28 1.47
C THR A 52 8.12 3.94 0.92
N PHE A 53 8.13 4.35 -0.35
CA PHE A 53 6.95 4.89 -1.03
C PHE A 53 5.81 3.88 -1.01
N PHE A 54 6.08 2.63 -1.42
CA PHE A 54 5.12 1.53 -1.39
C PHE A 54 4.49 1.30 0.00
N TYR A 55 5.31 1.18 1.05
CA TYR A 55 4.81 0.98 2.41
C TYR A 55 3.97 2.16 2.90
N THR A 56 4.39 3.39 2.62
CA THR A 56 3.61 4.58 2.98
C THR A 56 2.26 4.60 2.28
N THR A 57 2.21 4.34 0.98
CA THR A 57 0.96 4.26 0.21
C THR A 57 0.02 3.20 0.76
N LEU A 58 0.54 2.00 1.06
CA LEU A 58 -0.24 0.90 1.64
C LEU A 58 -0.80 1.28 3.02
N CYS A 59 0.02 1.85 3.91
CA CYS A 59 -0.42 2.29 5.23
C CYS A 59 -1.49 3.38 5.15
N CYS A 60 -1.32 4.36 4.27
CA CYS A 60 -2.32 5.41 4.04
C CYS A 60 -3.67 4.82 3.59
N ALA A 61 -3.65 3.78 2.74
CA ALA A 61 -4.88 3.13 2.27
C ALA A 61 -5.56 2.23 3.32
N LEU A 62 -4.80 1.62 4.21
CA LEU A 62 -5.31 0.67 5.22
C LEU A 62 -5.70 1.34 6.54
N CYS A 63 -5.02 2.43 6.91
CA CYS A 63 -5.24 3.15 8.16
C CYS A 63 -6.04 4.45 7.98
N GLY A 64 -6.26 4.85 6.72
CA GLY A 64 -7.18 5.90 6.30
C GLY A 64 -8.64 5.51 6.45
#